data_AF-A0A7X9AB53-F1
#
_entry.id   AF-A0A7X9AB53-F1
#
_cell.length_a   1.000
_cell.length_b   1.000
_cell.length_c   1.000
_cell.angle_alpha   90.00
_cell.angle_beta   90.00
_cell.angle_gamma   90.00
#
_symmetry.space_group_name_H-M   'P 1'
#
loop_
_entity.id
_entity.type
_entity.pdbx_description
1 polymer ?
#
loop_
_entity_poly.entity_id
_entity_poly.type
_entity_poly.pdbx_seq_one_letter_code
_entity_poly.pdbx_strand_id
1 'polypeptide(L)'
;MKQKKLHLIYAGLAIVVSLCLLSFLQSRMNAIRVEYHLTDVDPPENAPPLVAFTSVALGGFRGLVGDWLWLRSSKMQDEGNYFEMVQLAKWIVKLQPRFTGSHAFLAWNMAYNISVTFTSFEDRWRWVKRGIELIRDEALEFNPGDPELFRQLGWIYQHKMGKDLDDANRYYKTEFAKEMIRLFGDYYGQWEKIQKAPLEESKLRAVLENKPDFWNILAANGYKNFNEFEQDFRTQAIIPPKLAPALEELGIRETVELCLRHRWMTKKYRLEPEWLITLNQRYGDLEWRLPEAHAIYWAERGKDKWHSESDTFKRLSCDRMIFQSLNAAFQMGRLVYLKDIEHLEMTPNIGLVDAVDKSYADALNFYEQSSVEGGYTNFLVDAVVTLYKFGEKTKAKEYIEKGRKLNPGRFKANLDEFVLKELAEDMQAASYQQAQGTVQSYLMQAYYQLAIDEHESAESYVTIARQLYDHYQKFVEGTERRRGLPPWEQMQRTTLAETKSRIPKPLAARLEAILPQSGEKFIPKAGEIEAPVVQ
;
A
#
# COMPACT_ATOMS: atom_id res chain seq x y z
N MET A 1 24.52 -64.99 -15.93
CA MET A 1 23.99 -64.28 -14.73
C MET A 1 25.08 -63.66 -13.84
N LYS A 2 26.22 -64.33 -13.58
CA LYS A 2 27.33 -63.81 -12.74
C LYS A 2 28.02 -62.54 -13.30
N GLN A 3 28.31 -62.48 -14.61
CA GLN A 3 28.94 -61.29 -15.22
C GLN A 3 28.08 -60.02 -15.13
N LYS A 4 26.76 -60.11 -15.36
CA LYS A 4 25.84 -58.97 -15.21
C LYS A 4 25.83 -58.44 -13.76
N LYS A 5 25.88 -59.32 -12.76
CA LYS A 5 26.00 -58.92 -11.34
C LYS A 5 27.34 -58.24 -11.05
N LEU A 6 28.42 -58.72 -11.63
CA LEU A 6 29.75 -58.12 -11.47
C LEU A 6 29.84 -56.73 -12.12
N HIS A 7 29.28 -56.54 -13.31
CA HIS A 7 29.20 -55.21 -13.94
C HIS A 7 28.33 -54.23 -13.15
N LEU A 8 27.22 -54.67 -12.56
CA LEU A 8 26.40 -53.83 -11.68
C LEU A 8 27.16 -53.42 -10.41
N ILE A 9 27.96 -54.32 -9.84
CA ILE A 9 28.82 -54.00 -8.68
C ILE A 9 29.89 -52.98 -9.06
N TYR A 10 30.58 -53.15 -10.19
CA TYR A 10 31.57 -52.17 -10.64
C TYR A 10 30.95 -50.82 -10.98
N ALA A 11 29.77 -50.80 -11.60
CA ALA A 11 29.03 -49.57 -11.86
C ALA A 11 28.63 -48.87 -10.56
N GLY A 12 28.13 -49.62 -9.58
CA GLY A 12 27.80 -49.09 -8.25
C GLY A 12 29.03 -48.52 -7.54
N LEU A 13 30.16 -49.23 -7.57
CA LEU A 13 31.42 -48.77 -6.98
C LEU A 13 31.95 -47.50 -7.67
N ALA A 14 31.88 -47.45 -9.00
CA ALA A 14 32.28 -46.28 -9.78
C ALA A 14 31.42 -45.07 -9.43
N ILE A 15 30.10 -45.23 -9.30
CA ILE A 15 29.19 -44.16 -8.87
C ILE A 15 29.57 -43.65 -7.48
N VAL A 16 29.81 -44.55 -6.51
CA VAL A 16 30.20 -44.16 -5.15
C VAL A 16 31.53 -43.39 -5.15
N VAL A 17 32.54 -43.87 -5.87
CA VAL A 17 33.84 -43.19 -6.00
C VAL A 17 33.69 -41.82 -6.66
N SER A 18 32.90 -41.72 -7.73
CA SER A 18 32.60 -40.44 -8.38
C SER A 18 31.88 -39.46 -7.46
N LEU A 19 30.92 -39.92 -6.65
CA LEU A 19 30.22 -39.09 -5.66
C LEU A 19 31.17 -38.59 -4.56
N CYS A 20 32.08 -39.43 -4.06
CA CYS A 20 33.10 -39.03 -3.08
C CYS A 20 34.06 -37.99 -3.66
N LEU A 21 34.55 -38.19 -4.88
CA LEU A 21 35.40 -37.23 -5.60
C LEU A 21 34.69 -35.90 -5.83
N LEU A 22 33.42 -35.95 -6.25
CA LEU A 22 32.61 -34.78 -6.48
C LEU A 22 32.35 -34.00 -5.18
N SER A 23 32.10 -34.70 -4.07
CA SER A 23 31.98 -34.09 -2.74
C SER A 23 33.27 -33.38 -2.32
N PHE A 24 34.43 -34.02 -2.53
CA PHE A 24 35.73 -33.41 -2.20
C PHE A 24 36.01 -32.16 -3.04
N LEU A 25 35.79 -32.22 -4.35
CA LEU A 25 35.94 -31.08 -5.25
C LEU A 25 34.97 -29.95 -4.90
N GLN A 26 33.72 -30.26 -4.58
CA GLN A 26 32.70 -29.29 -4.18
C GLN A 26 33.10 -28.56 -2.88
N SER A 27 33.60 -29.28 -1.87
CA SER A 27 34.09 -28.67 -0.63
C SER A 27 35.25 -27.70 -0.89
N ARG A 28 36.20 -28.07 -1.76
CA ARG A 28 37.31 -27.18 -2.14
C ARG A 28 36.83 -25.96 -2.92
N MET A 29 35.90 -26.13 -3.85
CA MET A 29 35.31 -25.01 -4.60
C MET A 29 34.52 -24.06 -3.69
N ASN A 30 33.79 -24.58 -2.70
CA ASN A 30 33.09 -23.76 -1.72
C ASN A 30 34.07 -22.97 -0.84
N ALA A 31 35.18 -23.58 -0.41
CA ALA A 31 36.22 -22.87 0.34
C ALA A 31 36.80 -21.68 -0.47
N ILE A 32 37.09 -21.89 -1.75
CA ILE A 32 37.54 -20.82 -2.67
C ILE A 32 36.48 -19.72 -2.80
N ARG A 33 35.19 -20.09 -2.92
CA ARG A 33 34.10 -19.10 -3.02
C ARG A 33 34.01 -18.20 -1.79
N VAL A 34 34.17 -18.79 -0.60
CA VAL A 34 34.18 -18.05 0.67
C VAL A 34 35.42 -17.17 0.79
N GLU A 35 36.60 -17.75 0.59
CA GLU A 35 37.90 -17.06 0.73
C GLU A 35 38.02 -15.83 -0.18
N TYR A 36 37.57 -15.96 -1.42
CA TYR A 36 37.66 -14.90 -2.43
C TYR A 36 36.37 -14.08 -2.58
N HIS A 37 35.38 -14.28 -1.70
CA HIS A 37 34.08 -13.62 -1.77
C HIS A 37 33.44 -13.66 -3.17
N LEU A 38 33.57 -14.79 -3.87
CA LEU A 38 33.09 -14.97 -5.25
C LEU A 38 31.57 -15.19 -5.33
N THR A 39 30.89 -15.22 -4.19
CA THR A 39 29.44 -15.35 -4.07
C THR A 39 28.93 -14.40 -2.99
N ASP A 40 27.81 -13.71 -3.24
CA ASP A 40 27.23 -12.74 -2.29
C ASP A 40 26.70 -13.36 -0.97
N VAL A 41 26.75 -14.70 -0.85
CA VAL A 41 26.27 -15.45 0.32
C VAL A 41 27.26 -16.55 0.62
N ASP A 42 27.76 -16.58 1.85
CA ASP A 42 28.54 -17.71 2.35
C ASP A 42 27.67 -18.98 2.32
N PRO A 43 28.24 -20.17 2.03
CA PRO A 43 27.56 -21.45 2.22
C PRO A 43 27.06 -21.49 3.67
N PRO A 44 25.75 -21.59 3.91
CA PRO A 44 25.26 -21.34 5.25
C PRO A 44 25.71 -22.48 6.16
N GLU A 45 26.56 -22.19 7.17
CA GLU A 45 27.03 -23.16 8.17
C GLU A 45 25.86 -23.81 8.94
N ASN A 46 24.70 -23.14 8.96
CA ASN A 46 23.42 -23.63 9.47
C ASN A 46 22.29 -23.41 8.46
N ALA A 47 22.53 -23.79 7.20
CA ALA A 47 21.48 -23.76 6.18
C ALA A 47 20.26 -24.54 6.69
N PRO A 48 19.03 -24.00 6.63
CA PRO A 48 17.85 -24.82 6.83
C PRO A 48 17.98 -26.09 5.98
N PRO A 49 17.61 -27.30 6.47
CA PRO A 49 17.84 -28.55 5.75
C PRO A 49 17.38 -28.51 4.29
N LEU A 50 16.34 -27.72 4.04
CA LEU A 50 15.82 -27.46 2.71
C LEU A 50 16.78 -26.67 1.79
N VAL A 51 17.48 -25.66 2.31
CA VAL A 51 18.49 -24.89 1.57
C VAL A 51 19.70 -25.79 1.27
N ALA A 52 20.14 -26.61 2.23
CA ALA A 52 21.18 -27.61 1.98
C ALA A 52 20.75 -28.61 0.89
N PHE A 53 19.51 -29.07 0.92
CA PHE A 53 18.96 -29.96 -0.10
C PHE A 53 18.93 -29.31 -1.50
N THR A 54 18.41 -28.09 -1.63
CA THR A 54 18.27 -27.43 -2.94
C THR A 54 19.58 -26.86 -3.51
N SER A 55 20.53 -26.48 -2.66
CA SER A 55 21.80 -25.86 -3.09
C SER A 55 22.99 -26.83 -3.14
N VAL A 56 23.02 -27.87 -2.29
CA VAL A 56 24.16 -28.81 -2.18
C VAL A 56 23.80 -30.18 -2.73
N ALA A 57 22.67 -30.77 -2.33
CA ALA A 57 22.36 -32.16 -2.68
C ALA A 57 21.99 -32.35 -4.16
N LEU A 58 21.28 -31.37 -4.76
CA LEU A 58 20.88 -31.45 -6.17
C LEU A 58 21.98 -30.98 -7.14
N GLY A 59 22.98 -30.23 -6.69
CA GLY A 59 24.05 -29.71 -7.54
C GLY A 59 23.52 -29.07 -8.84
N GLY A 60 24.04 -29.52 -9.99
CA GLY A 60 23.59 -29.08 -11.32
C GLY A 60 22.17 -29.56 -11.72
N PHE A 61 21.63 -30.61 -11.09
CA PHE A 61 20.29 -31.13 -11.39
C PHE A 61 19.17 -30.22 -10.90
N ARG A 62 19.44 -29.25 -10.02
CA ARG A 62 18.43 -28.29 -9.54
C ARG A 62 17.75 -27.53 -10.68
N GLY A 63 18.49 -27.26 -11.77
CA GLY A 63 17.95 -26.61 -12.97
C GLY A 63 16.89 -27.47 -13.65
N LEU A 64 17.20 -28.76 -13.89
CA LEU A 64 16.26 -29.70 -14.50
C LEU A 64 15.00 -29.92 -13.66
N VAL A 65 15.15 -29.97 -12.33
CA VAL A 65 13.99 -30.05 -11.43
C VAL A 65 13.17 -28.76 -11.51
N GLY A 66 13.82 -27.59 -11.54
CA GLY A 66 13.17 -26.31 -11.76
C GLY A 66 12.37 -26.27 -13.06
N ASP A 67 12.96 -26.70 -14.18
CA ASP A 67 12.31 -26.74 -15.49
C ASP A 67 11.12 -27.70 -15.50
N TRP A 68 11.25 -28.86 -14.85
CA TRP A 68 10.13 -29.80 -14.68
C TRP A 68 8.98 -29.20 -13.87
N LEU A 69 9.28 -28.50 -12.77
CA LEU A 69 8.26 -27.80 -11.98
C LEU A 69 7.60 -26.68 -12.77
N TRP A 70 8.33 -25.99 -13.64
CA TRP A 70 7.78 -25.01 -14.58
C TRP A 70 6.79 -25.64 -15.55
N LEU A 71 7.16 -26.74 -16.21
CA LEU A 71 6.26 -27.46 -17.12
C LEU A 71 5.00 -27.94 -16.40
N ARG A 72 5.14 -28.43 -15.16
CA ARG A 72 3.99 -28.82 -14.32
C ARG A 72 3.13 -27.61 -13.95
N SER A 73 3.74 -26.48 -13.59
CA SER A 73 3.03 -25.25 -13.24
C SER A 73 2.25 -24.70 -14.43
N SER A 74 2.80 -24.72 -15.64
CA SER A 74 2.09 -24.31 -16.86
C SER A 74 0.89 -25.21 -17.14
N LYS A 75 1.07 -26.54 -17.04
CA LYS A 75 -0.03 -27.49 -17.21
C LYS A 75 -1.16 -27.24 -16.19
N MET A 76 -0.82 -26.98 -14.93
CA MET A 76 -1.80 -26.66 -13.90
C MET A 76 -2.58 -25.38 -14.18
N GLN A 77 -1.91 -24.38 -14.76
CA GLN A 77 -2.56 -23.14 -15.16
C GLN A 77 -3.57 -23.39 -16.27
N ASP A 78 -3.22 -24.20 -17.28
CA ASP A 78 -4.11 -24.58 -18.38
C ASP A 78 -5.33 -25.38 -17.87
N GLU A 79 -5.13 -26.22 -16.85
CA GLU A 79 -6.17 -27.03 -16.22
C GLU A 79 -7.01 -26.27 -15.16
N GLY A 80 -6.64 -25.02 -14.83
CA GLY A 80 -7.30 -24.24 -13.77
C GLY A 80 -7.01 -24.70 -12.33
N ASN A 81 -6.01 -25.57 -12.12
CA ASN A 81 -5.62 -26.08 -10.80
C ASN A 81 -4.62 -25.12 -10.13
N TYR A 82 -5.11 -23.95 -9.70
CA TYR A 82 -4.23 -22.90 -9.20
C TYR A 82 -3.61 -23.21 -7.83
N PHE A 83 -4.33 -23.89 -6.92
CA PHE A 83 -3.88 -24.08 -5.53
C PHE A 83 -2.52 -24.81 -5.43
N GLU A 84 -2.28 -25.81 -6.27
CA GLU A 84 -0.98 -26.50 -6.30
C GLU A 84 0.15 -25.62 -6.85
N MET A 85 -0.15 -24.67 -7.75
CA MET A 85 0.84 -23.74 -8.32
C MET A 85 1.53 -22.90 -7.24
N VAL A 86 0.85 -22.60 -6.14
CA VAL A 86 1.44 -21.86 -5.01
C VAL A 86 2.63 -22.61 -4.41
N GLN A 87 2.53 -23.93 -4.30
CA GLN A 87 3.59 -24.76 -3.77
C GLN A 87 4.72 -24.91 -4.79
N LEU A 88 4.37 -25.08 -6.08
CA LEU A 88 5.38 -25.18 -7.14
C LEU A 88 6.20 -23.90 -7.27
N ALA A 89 5.56 -22.73 -7.23
CA ALA A 89 6.24 -21.43 -7.27
C ALA A 89 7.25 -21.26 -6.14
N LYS A 90 6.88 -21.65 -4.91
CA LYS A 90 7.79 -21.64 -3.75
C LYS A 90 9.00 -22.56 -3.94
N TRP A 91 8.81 -23.72 -4.56
CA TRP A 91 9.92 -24.61 -4.89
C TRP A 91 10.80 -24.04 -6.00
N ILE A 92 10.21 -23.47 -7.05
CA ILE A 92 10.93 -22.82 -8.14
C ILE A 92 11.83 -21.71 -7.60
N VAL A 93 11.31 -20.83 -6.74
CA VAL A 93 12.09 -19.76 -6.09
C VAL A 93 13.32 -20.30 -5.36
N LYS A 94 13.16 -21.42 -4.64
CA LYS A 94 14.25 -22.04 -3.86
C LYS A 94 15.26 -22.81 -4.71
N LEU A 95 14.83 -23.35 -5.85
CA LEU A 95 15.68 -24.12 -6.76
C LEU A 95 16.45 -23.22 -7.72
N GLN A 96 15.87 -22.08 -8.09
CA GLN A 96 16.41 -21.11 -9.04
C GLN A 96 16.58 -19.72 -8.39
N PRO A 97 17.26 -19.60 -7.22
CA PRO A 97 17.24 -18.37 -6.43
C PRO A 97 17.77 -17.14 -7.15
N ARG A 98 18.63 -17.28 -8.18
CA ARG A 98 19.16 -16.13 -8.93
C ARG A 98 18.35 -15.79 -10.20
N PHE A 99 17.21 -16.44 -10.43
CA PHE A 99 16.39 -16.21 -11.62
C PHE A 99 15.27 -15.20 -11.34
N THR A 100 15.66 -13.94 -11.15
CA THR A 100 14.77 -12.82 -10.81
C THR A 100 13.55 -12.69 -11.70
N GLY A 101 13.71 -12.79 -13.03
CA GLY A 101 12.60 -12.68 -13.97
C GLY A 101 11.54 -13.77 -13.79
N SER A 102 11.96 -14.99 -13.42
CA SER A 102 11.07 -16.10 -13.09
C SER A 102 10.24 -15.79 -11.82
N HIS A 103 10.88 -15.28 -10.77
CA HIS A 103 10.20 -14.91 -9.53
C HIS A 103 9.19 -13.78 -9.73
N ALA A 104 9.60 -12.74 -10.48
CA ALA A 104 8.74 -11.63 -10.86
C ALA A 104 7.51 -12.11 -11.64
N PHE A 105 7.71 -13.00 -12.63
CA PHE A 105 6.61 -13.56 -13.39
C PHE A 105 5.67 -14.40 -12.52
N LEU A 106 6.18 -15.27 -11.66
CA LEU A 106 5.32 -16.12 -10.80
C LEU A 106 4.44 -15.26 -9.89
N ALA A 107 5.00 -14.22 -9.29
CA ALA A 107 4.27 -13.29 -8.44
C ALA A 107 3.25 -12.47 -9.24
N TRP A 108 3.64 -11.98 -10.40
CA TRP A 108 2.74 -11.27 -11.31
C TRP A 108 1.60 -12.17 -11.79
N ASN A 109 1.87 -13.40 -12.17
CA ASN A 109 0.86 -14.37 -12.61
C ASN A 109 -0.17 -14.64 -11.51
N MET A 110 0.27 -14.78 -10.25
CA MET A 110 -0.65 -14.89 -9.11
C MET A 110 -1.49 -13.63 -8.93
N ALA A 111 -0.84 -12.46 -8.87
CA ALA A 111 -1.53 -11.20 -8.57
C ALA A 111 -2.44 -10.72 -9.71
N TYR A 112 -2.14 -11.05 -10.96
CA TYR A 112 -2.86 -10.52 -12.13
C TYR A 112 -3.69 -11.58 -12.84
N ASN A 113 -3.07 -12.66 -13.33
CA ASN A 113 -3.77 -13.62 -14.17
C ASN A 113 -4.66 -14.56 -13.37
N ILE A 114 -4.14 -15.12 -12.28
CA ILE A 114 -4.88 -16.09 -11.47
C ILE A 114 -5.97 -15.35 -10.69
N SER A 115 -5.66 -14.24 -10.04
CA SER A 115 -6.62 -13.51 -9.20
C SER A 115 -7.91 -13.17 -9.94
N VAL A 116 -7.85 -12.71 -11.19
CA VAL A 116 -9.05 -12.30 -11.96
C VAL A 116 -9.92 -13.48 -12.42
N THR A 117 -9.44 -14.72 -12.33
CA THR A 117 -10.26 -15.91 -12.61
C THR A 117 -11.28 -16.21 -11.51
N PHE A 118 -11.11 -15.61 -10.32
CA PHE A 118 -12.01 -15.78 -9.19
C PHE A 118 -13.07 -14.66 -9.19
N THR A 119 -14.31 -15.00 -8.81
CA THR A 119 -15.41 -14.03 -8.69
C THR A 119 -15.43 -13.35 -7.32
N SER A 120 -15.07 -14.07 -6.26
CA SER A 120 -15.02 -13.53 -4.89
C SER A 120 -13.82 -12.63 -4.67
N PHE A 121 -14.05 -11.43 -4.14
CA PHE A 121 -13.00 -10.49 -3.79
C PHE A 121 -12.04 -11.03 -2.72
N GLU A 122 -12.52 -11.79 -1.73
CA GLU A 122 -11.68 -12.54 -0.78
C GLU A 122 -10.66 -13.43 -1.48
N ASP A 123 -11.10 -14.23 -2.46
CA ASP A 123 -10.20 -15.16 -3.16
C ASP A 123 -9.20 -14.41 -4.03
N ARG A 124 -9.63 -13.35 -4.72
CA ARG A 124 -8.70 -12.50 -5.46
C ARG A 124 -7.65 -11.90 -4.53
N TRP A 125 -8.04 -11.40 -3.37
CA TRP A 125 -7.13 -10.83 -2.38
C TRP A 125 -6.10 -11.86 -1.90
N ARG A 126 -6.51 -13.10 -1.64
CA ARG A 126 -5.58 -14.19 -1.27
C ARG A 126 -4.49 -14.39 -2.33
N TRP A 127 -4.85 -14.31 -3.61
CA TRP A 127 -3.90 -14.41 -4.73
C TRP A 127 -2.98 -13.19 -4.88
N VAL A 128 -3.54 -11.99 -4.78
CA VAL A 128 -2.76 -10.74 -4.79
C VAL A 128 -1.75 -10.73 -3.65
N LYS A 129 -2.21 -11.00 -2.43
CA LYS A 129 -1.36 -11.11 -1.24
C LYS A 129 -0.30 -12.20 -1.42
N ARG A 130 -0.65 -13.36 -1.97
CA ARG A 130 0.32 -14.43 -2.18
C ARG A 130 1.42 -14.03 -3.16
N GLY A 131 1.09 -13.29 -4.22
CA GLY A 131 2.09 -12.72 -5.14
C GLY A 131 3.06 -11.77 -4.44
N ILE A 132 2.54 -10.89 -3.56
CA ILE A 132 3.36 -10.02 -2.71
C ILE A 132 4.28 -10.84 -1.80
N GLU A 133 3.74 -11.85 -1.12
CA GLU A 133 4.50 -12.72 -0.22
C GLU A 133 5.54 -13.56 -0.96
N LEU A 134 5.29 -13.97 -2.21
CA LEU A 134 6.28 -14.72 -2.99
C LEU A 134 7.53 -13.88 -3.24
N ILE A 135 7.38 -12.58 -3.56
CA ILE A 135 8.53 -11.70 -3.71
C ILE A 135 9.12 -11.35 -2.35
N ARG A 136 8.28 -10.82 -1.44
CA ARG A 136 8.70 -10.24 -0.17
C ARG A 136 9.26 -11.28 0.80
N ASP A 137 8.59 -12.39 0.98
CA ASP A 137 8.91 -13.35 2.03
C ASP A 137 9.82 -14.48 1.53
N GLU A 138 9.90 -14.70 0.22
CA GLU A 138 10.64 -15.82 -0.35
C GLU A 138 11.75 -15.37 -1.31
N ALA A 139 11.44 -14.62 -2.37
CA ALA A 139 12.46 -14.27 -3.37
C ALA A 139 13.53 -13.31 -2.81
N LEU A 140 13.12 -12.31 -2.02
CA LEU A 140 14.03 -11.38 -1.34
C LEU A 140 14.81 -12.02 -0.18
N GLU A 141 14.42 -13.21 0.28
CA GLU A 141 15.25 -13.95 1.25
C GLU A 141 16.55 -14.42 0.60
N PHE A 142 16.48 -14.83 -0.67
CA PHE A 142 17.65 -15.27 -1.43
C PHE A 142 18.33 -14.13 -2.21
N ASN A 143 17.62 -13.02 -2.45
CA ASN A 143 18.12 -11.85 -3.19
C ASN A 143 17.74 -10.54 -2.48
N PRO A 144 18.29 -10.26 -1.29
CA PRO A 144 17.84 -9.16 -0.42
C PRO A 144 18.02 -7.75 -0.98
N GLY A 145 18.79 -7.59 -2.07
CA GLY A 145 19.05 -6.30 -2.72
C GLY A 145 18.67 -6.26 -4.20
N ASP A 146 17.86 -7.20 -4.69
CA ASP A 146 17.49 -7.22 -6.11
C ASP A 146 16.52 -6.07 -6.44
N PRO A 147 16.95 -5.10 -7.27
CA PRO A 147 16.13 -3.92 -7.56
C PRO A 147 14.90 -4.23 -8.41
N GLU A 148 14.93 -5.28 -9.24
CA GLU A 148 13.77 -5.66 -10.05
C GLU A 148 12.69 -6.29 -9.17
N LEU A 149 13.06 -7.08 -8.16
CA LEU A 149 12.10 -7.59 -7.17
C LEU A 149 11.44 -6.46 -6.37
N PHE A 150 12.21 -5.45 -5.95
CA PHE A 150 11.66 -4.25 -5.31
C PHE A 150 10.69 -3.50 -6.23
N ARG A 151 11.08 -3.30 -7.49
CA ARG A 151 10.22 -2.65 -8.49
C ARG A 151 8.90 -3.40 -8.68
N GLN A 152 8.95 -4.72 -8.76
CA GLN A 152 7.76 -5.56 -8.96
C GLN A 152 6.84 -5.56 -7.75
N LEU A 153 7.39 -5.56 -6.53
CA LEU A 153 6.60 -5.34 -5.32
C LEU A 153 5.88 -4.00 -5.36
N GLY A 154 6.62 -2.92 -5.63
CA GLY A 154 6.03 -1.59 -5.74
C GLY A 154 4.94 -1.52 -6.81
N TRP A 155 5.14 -2.21 -7.95
CA TRP A 155 4.16 -2.26 -9.03
C TRP A 155 2.86 -2.96 -8.62
N ILE A 156 2.92 -4.04 -7.82
CA ILE A 156 1.70 -4.69 -7.30
C ILE A 156 0.95 -3.72 -6.38
N TYR A 157 1.64 -3.07 -5.44
CA TYR A 157 1.02 -2.08 -4.56
C TYR A 157 0.41 -0.91 -5.34
N GLN A 158 1.14 -0.34 -6.29
CA GLN A 158 0.64 0.78 -7.07
C GLN A 158 -0.50 0.38 -8.02
N HIS A 159 -0.24 -0.56 -8.92
CA HIS A 159 -1.09 -0.78 -10.08
C HIS A 159 -2.25 -1.72 -9.77
N LYS A 160 -2.02 -2.81 -9.02
CA LYS A 160 -3.08 -3.77 -8.68
C LYS A 160 -3.93 -3.31 -7.49
N MET A 161 -3.29 -2.72 -6.47
CA MET A 161 -3.98 -2.32 -5.23
C MET A 161 -4.26 -0.82 -5.15
N GLY A 162 -3.45 0.05 -5.76
CA GLY A 162 -3.61 1.51 -5.67
C GLY A 162 -4.59 2.07 -6.69
N LYS A 163 -4.45 1.67 -7.96
CA LYS A 163 -5.27 2.17 -9.08
C LYS A 163 -6.61 1.45 -9.21
N ASP A 164 -7.65 2.19 -9.58
CA ASP A 164 -8.99 1.69 -9.86
C ASP A 164 -9.07 1.02 -11.26
N LEU A 165 -8.28 -0.05 -11.44
CA LEU A 165 -8.21 -0.85 -12.67
C LEU A 165 -8.76 -2.27 -12.48
N ASP A 166 -9.13 -2.62 -11.26
CA ASP A 166 -9.74 -3.88 -10.85
C ASP A 166 -10.95 -3.54 -9.97
N ASP A 167 -12.10 -4.14 -10.25
CA ASP A 167 -13.34 -3.91 -9.50
C ASP A 167 -13.25 -4.31 -8.02
N ALA A 168 -12.28 -5.15 -7.66
CA ALA A 168 -11.97 -5.51 -6.28
C ALA A 168 -10.92 -4.58 -5.61
N ASN A 169 -10.48 -3.50 -6.26
CA ASN A 169 -9.45 -2.60 -5.74
C ASN A 169 -9.73 -2.13 -4.30
N ARG A 170 -10.95 -1.63 -4.04
CA ARG A 170 -11.36 -1.14 -2.71
C ARG A 170 -11.32 -2.24 -1.65
N TYR A 171 -11.61 -3.49 -2.04
CA TYR A 171 -11.49 -4.64 -1.15
C TYR A 171 -10.02 -4.86 -0.76
N TYR A 172 -9.09 -4.83 -1.73
CA TYR A 172 -7.66 -4.99 -1.46
C TYR A 172 -7.13 -3.90 -0.52
N LYS A 173 -7.51 -2.63 -0.75
CA LYS A 173 -7.14 -1.51 0.14
C LYS A 173 -7.67 -1.71 1.56
N THR A 174 -8.92 -2.16 1.69
CA THR A 174 -9.57 -2.41 2.98
C THR A 174 -8.84 -3.48 3.79
N GLU A 175 -8.61 -4.65 3.19
CA GLU A 175 -7.94 -5.76 3.89
C GLU A 175 -6.49 -5.43 4.21
N PHE A 176 -5.79 -4.76 3.30
CA PHE A 176 -4.43 -4.30 3.57
C PHE A 176 -4.37 -3.27 4.70
N ALA A 177 -5.29 -2.30 4.73
CA ALA A 177 -5.37 -1.32 5.80
C ALA A 177 -5.64 -1.98 7.15
N LYS A 178 -6.52 -2.99 7.22
CA LYS A 178 -6.73 -3.78 8.44
C LYS A 178 -5.44 -4.48 8.89
N GLU A 179 -4.67 -5.06 7.98
CA GLU A 179 -3.39 -5.68 8.29
C GLU A 179 -2.38 -4.67 8.85
N MET A 180 -2.29 -3.49 8.26
CA MET A 180 -1.38 -2.43 8.70
C MET A 180 -1.80 -1.82 10.04
N ILE A 181 -3.10 -1.60 10.27
CA ILE A 181 -3.62 -1.16 11.58
C ILE A 181 -3.23 -2.16 12.67
N ARG A 182 -3.36 -3.46 12.41
CA ARG A 182 -2.94 -4.51 13.36
C ARG A 182 -1.43 -4.50 13.60
N LEU A 183 -0.64 -4.33 12.54
CA LEU A 183 0.82 -4.27 12.61
C LEU A 183 1.30 -3.11 13.49
N PHE A 184 0.79 -1.90 13.24
CA PHE A 184 1.24 -0.69 13.93
C PHE A 184 0.61 -0.52 15.31
N GLY A 185 -0.66 -0.90 15.47
CA GLY A 185 -1.42 -0.69 16.71
C GLY A 185 -1.37 0.78 17.14
N ASP A 186 -1.24 1.01 18.45
CA ASP A 186 -1.21 2.35 19.05
C ASP A 186 0.08 3.13 18.73
N TYR A 187 1.05 2.50 18.06
CA TYR A 187 2.34 3.09 17.70
C TYR A 187 2.41 3.61 16.26
N TYR A 188 1.27 3.65 15.55
CA TYR A 188 1.19 4.27 14.23
C TYR A 188 1.68 5.73 14.28
N GLY A 189 2.62 6.09 13.41
CA GLY A 189 3.24 7.42 13.40
C GLY A 189 4.40 7.61 14.39
N GLN A 190 4.63 6.68 15.33
CA GLN A 190 5.71 6.77 16.32
C GLN A 190 6.97 6.02 15.84
N TRP A 191 7.43 6.33 14.62
CA TRP A 191 8.46 5.56 13.93
C TRP A 191 9.80 5.54 14.66
N GLU A 192 10.22 6.65 15.27
CA GLU A 192 11.44 6.76 16.07
C GLU A 192 11.38 5.89 17.32
N LYS A 193 10.19 5.74 17.91
CA LYS A 193 9.98 4.87 19.08
C LYS A 193 10.13 3.41 18.69
N ILE A 194 9.57 3.02 17.54
CA ILE A 194 9.73 1.67 16.98
C ILE A 194 11.21 1.42 16.61
N GLN A 195 11.88 2.37 15.95
CA GLN A 195 13.28 2.24 15.54
C GLN A 195 14.22 2.00 16.73
N LYS A 196 14.01 2.70 17.85
CA LYS A 196 14.81 2.56 19.08
C LYS A 196 14.55 1.25 19.83
N ALA A 197 13.42 0.58 19.57
CA ALA A 197 13.07 -0.66 20.25
C ALA A 197 14.01 -1.82 19.84
N PRO A 198 14.29 -2.77 20.75
CA PRO A 198 15.19 -3.87 20.43
C PRO A 198 14.61 -4.76 19.31
N LEU A 199 15.38 -4.96 18.23
CA LEU A 199 14.98 -5.84 17.12
C LEU A 199 15.25 -7.33 17.40
N GLU A 200 16.33 -7.64 18.13
CA GLU A 200 16.72 -9.03 18.41
C GLU A 200 16.38 -9.46 19.82
N GLU A 201 16.06 -10.75 20.00
CA GLU A 201 15.76 -11.32 21.31
C GLU A 201 16.93 -11.12 22.29
N SER A 202 18.18 -11.23 21.81
CA SER A 202 19.38 -10.95 22.60
C SER A 202 19.44 -9.50 23.10
N LYS A 203 19.02 -8.53 22.26
CA LYS A 203 18.93 -7.12 22.65
C LYS A 203 17.78 -6.89 23.63
N LEU A 204 16.64 -7.55 23.45
CA LEU A 204 15.56 -7.52 24.42
C LEU A 204 16.01 -8.07 25.78
N ARG A 205 16.73 -9.19 25.79
CA ARG A 205 17.33 -9.77 27.00
C ARG A 205 18.23 -8.78 27.72
N ALA A 206 19.11 -8.09 27.00
CA ALA A 206 19.99 -7.07 27.59
C ALA A 206 19.19 -5.89 28.17
N VAL A 207 18.16 -5.40 27.48
CA VAL A 207 17.30 -4.31 27.98
C VAL A 207 16.52 -4.74 29.23
N LEU A 208 16.18 -6.02 29.34
CA LEU A 208 15.42 -6.59 30.46
C LEU A 208 16.32 -7.24 31.54
N GLU A 209 17.64 -7.09 31.49
CA GLU A 209 18.58 -7.82 32.38
C GLU A 209 18.29 -7.60 33.88
N ASN A 210 17.80 -6.41 34.26
CA ASN A 210 17.39 -6.08 35.63
C ASN A 210 15.94 -6.46 35.97
N LYS A 211 15.23 -7.15 35.06
CA LYS A 211 13.84 -7.62 35.19
C LYS A 211 13.72 -9.06 34.65
N PRO A 212 14.45 -10.02 35.23
CA PRO A 212 14.66 -11.36 34.65
C PRO A 212 13.39 -12.22 34.54
N ASP A 213 12.31 -11.83 35.23
CA ASP A 213 11.07 -12.60 35.33
C ASP A 213 10.31 -12.76 34.01
N PHE A 214 10.60 -11.96 32.98
CA PHE A 214 9.90 -12.05 31.69
C PHE A 214 9.95 -13.46 31.08
N TRP A 215 11.12 -14.08 31.02
CA TRP A 215 11.26 -15.43 30.42
C TRP A 215 10.61 -16.51 31.29
N ASN A 216 10.67 -16.35 32.61
CA ASN A 216 10.01 -17.23 33.55
C ASN A 216 8.48 -17.12 33.41
N ILE A 217 7.95 -15.91 33.22
CA ILE A 217 6.53 -15.65 32.95
C ILE A 217 6.10 -16.33 31.65
N LEU A 218 6.88 -16.23 30.58
CA LEU A 218 6.57 -16.92 29.33
C LEU A 218 6.51 -18.44 29.52
N ALA A 219 7.51 -19.03 30.17
CA ALA A 219 7.56 -20.46 30.44
C ALA A 219 6.39 -20.93 31.34
N ALA A 220 6.08 -20.18 32.41
CA ALA A 220 4.96 -20.46 33.30
C ALA A 220 3.60 -20.39 32.60
N ASN A 221 3.50 -19.63 31.50
CA ASN A 221 2.29 -19.49 30.69
C ASN A 221 2.29 -20.37 29.42
N GLY A 222 3.17 -21.37 29.38
CA GLY A 222 3.19 -22.44 28.38
C GLY A 222 3.92 -22.12 27.08
N TYR A 223 4.65 -21.00 26.98
CA TYR A 223 5.49 -20.72 25.82
C TYR A 223 6.86 -21.38 25.98
N LYS A 224 7.27 -22.19 24.99
CA LYS A 224 8.57 -22.89 25.04
C LYS A 224 9.75 -21.97 24.74
N ASN A 225 9.51 -20.89 24.01
CA ASN A 225 10.51 -19.92 23.59
C ASN A 225 9.84 -18.60 23.15
N PHE A 226 10.65 -17.58 22.90
CA PHE A 226 10.17 -16.27 22.45
C PHE A 226 9.40 -16.31 21.12
N ASN A 227 9.78 -17.20 20.21
CA ASN A 227 9.14 -17.27 18.88
C ASN A 227 7.68 -17.73 18.98
N GLU A 228 7.37 -18.69 19.86
CA GLU A 228 5.97 -19.09 20.11
C GLU A 228 5.13 -17.93 20.67
N PHE A 229 5.71 -17.14 21.58
CA PHE A 229 5.07 -15.93 22.12
C PHE A 229 4.88 -14.84 21.04
N GLU A 230 5.91 -14.62 20.20
CA GLU A 230 5.84 -13.68 19.08
C GLU A 230 4.78 -14.10 18.05
N GLN A 231 4.62 -15.40 17.79
CA GLN A 231 3.56 -15.91 16.91
C GLN A 231 2.15 -15.67 17.47
N ASP A 232 1.97 -15.86 18.78
CA ASP A 232 0.70 -15.59 19.45
C ASP A 232 0.37 -14.09 19.43
N PHE A 233 1.36 -13.23 19.72
CA PHE A 233 1.24 -11.79 19.55
C PHE A 233 0.82 -11.40 18.13
N ARG A 234 1.46 -11.95 17.08
CA ARG A 234 1.08 -11.65 15.68
C ARG A 234 -0.34 -12.11 15.34
N THR A 235 -0.80 -13.19 15.97
CA THR A 235 -2.16 -13.73 15.77
C THR A 235 -3.21 -12.83 16.42
N GLN A 236 -2.92 -12.27 17.60
CA GLN A 236 -3.85 -11.41 18.34
C GLN A 236 -3.68 -9.91 18.04
N ALA A 237 -2.52 -9.51 17.52
CA ALA A 237 -2.05 -8.13 17.32
C ALA A 237 -1.96 -7.26 18.60
N ILE A 238 -2.00 -7.92 19.77
CA ILE A 238 -1.86 -7.34 21.11
C ILE A 238 -1.03 -8.30 21.95
N ILE A 239 -0.46 -7.82 23.06
CA ILE A 239 0.11 -8.70 24.08
C ILE A 239 -0.99 -9.68 24.53
N PRO A 240 -0.75 -11.01 24.47
CA PRO A 240 -1.69 -12.03 24.92
C PRO A 240 -2.31 -11.65 26.28
N PRO A 241 -3.65 -11.58 26.41
CA PRO A 241 -4.31 -11.06 27.61
C PRO A 241 -3.89 -11.77 28.91
N LYS A 242 -3.56 -13.06 28.84
CA LYS A 242 -3.04 -13.84 29.98
C LYS A 242 -1.71 -13.34 30.54
N LEU A 243 -0.93 -12.61 29.73
CA LEU A 243 0.38 -12.06 30.11
C LEU A 243 0.32 -10.57 30.42
N ALA A 244 -0.62 -9.83 29.83
CA ALA A 244 -0.65 -8.37 29.90
C ALA A 244 -0.58 -7.81 31.34
N PRO A 245 -1.35 -8.31 32.34
CA PRO A 245 -1.26 -7.81 33.71
C PRO A 245 0.13 -7.98 34.34
N ALA A 246 0.78 -9.13 34.14
CA ALA A 246 2.11 -9.39 34.69
C ALA A 246 3.18 -8.51 34.05
N LEU A 247 3.09 -8.25 32.74
CA LEU A 247 4.03 -7.35 32.06
C LEU A 247 3.81 -5.88 32.45
N GLU A 248 2.56 -5.51 32.79
CA GLU A 248 2.21 -4.18 33.31
C GLU A 248 2.79 -3.97 34.70
N GLU A 249 2.63 -4.94 35.61
CA GLU A 249 3.16 -4.90 36.97
C GLU A 249 4.69 -4.78 37.00
N LEU A 250 5.37 -5.45 36.06
CA LEU A 250 6.82 -5.34 35.88
C LEU A 250 7.25 -4.04 35.16
N GLY A 251 6.32 -3.26 34.64
CA GLY A 251 6.59 -2.06 33.85
C GLY A 251 7.44 -2.35 32.61
N ILE A 252 7.17 -3.46 31.91
CA ILE A 252 7.89 -3.88 30.70
C ILE A 252 6.98 -4.08 29.49
N ARG A 253 5.65 -3.99 29.66
CA ARG A 253 4.67 -4.25 28.60
C ARG A 253 4.97 -3.48 27.33
N GLU A 254 5.15 -2.17 27.43
CA GLU A 254 5.47 -1.31 26.27
C GLU A 254 6.79 -1.70 25.60
N THR A 255 7.86 -1.94 26.37
CA THR A 255 9.16 -2.35 25.82
C THR A 255 9.06 -3.67 25.05
N VAL A 256 8.34 -4.65 25.59
CA VAL A 256 8.10 -5.94 24.97
C VAL A 256 7.22 -5.78 23.72
N GLU A 257 6.15 -4.99 23.79
CA GLU A 257 5.26 -4.76 22.65
C GLU A 257 5.97 -4.05 21.49
N LEU A 258 6.73 -3.00 21.78
CA LEU A 258 7.54 -2.31 20.77
C LEU A 258 8.58 -3.22 20.12
N CYS A 259 9.22 -4.11 20.90
CA CYS A 259 10.11 -5.13 20.37
C CYS A 259 9.38 -6.04 19.37
N LEU A 260 8.21 -6.56 19.76
CA LEU A 260 7.40 -7.45 18.91
C LEU A 260 6.90 -6.74 17.65
N ARG A 261 6.48 -5.48 17.74
CA ARG A 261 6.04 -4.67 16.59
C ARG A 261 7.20 -4.34 15.65
N HIS A 262 8.35 -3.92 16.18
CA HIS A 262 9.56 -3.69 15.38
C HIS A 262 9.96 -4.97 14.63
N ARG A 263 9.98 -6.11 15.33
CA ARG A 263 10.23 -7.42 14.71
C ARG A 263 9.21 -7.81 13.67
N TRP A 264 7.91 -7.60 13.94
CA TRP A 264 6.86 -7.93 12.99
C TRP A 264 7.00 -7.08 11.71
N MET A 265 7.23 -5.78 11.87
CA MET A 265 7.41 -4.83 10.78
C MET A 265 8.63 -5.18 9.92
N THR A 266 9.79 -5.41 10.53
CA THR A 266 11.05 -5.65 9.80
C THR A 266 11.19 -7.09 9.32
N LYS A 267 10.84 -8.10 10.12
CA LYS A 267 11.09 -9.51 9.78
C LYS A 267 9.98 -10.16 8.95
N LYS A 268 8.74 -9.65 8.99
CA LYS A 268 7.63 -10.18 8.17
C LYS A 268 7.31 -9.26 7.00
N TYR A 269 7.17 -7.96 7.24
CA TYR A 269 6.81 -7.01 6.20
C TYR A 269 8.01 -6.38 5.49
N ARG A 270 9.24 -6.62 5.98
CA ARG A 270 10.47 -5.99 5.46
C ARG A 270 10.34 -4.47 5.38
N LEU A 271 9.58 -3.89 6.30
CA LEU A 271 9.47 -2.45 6.49
C LEU A 271 10.51 -2.04 7.54
N GLU A 272 11.45 -1.21 7.12
CA GLU A 272 12.52 -0.71 7.98
C GLU A 272 12.11 0.67 8.53
N PRO A 273 12.04 0.86 9.86
CA PRO A 273 11.57 2.13 10.44
C PRO A 273 12.39 3.33 9.98
N GLU A 274 13.70 3.15 9.77
CA GLU A 274 14.60 4.18 9.24
C GLU A 274 14.16 4.70 7.88
N TRP A 275 13.69 3.81 7.00
CA TRP A 275 13.15 4.18 5.70
C TRP A 275 11.81 4.90 5.84
N LEU A 276 10.92 4.47 6.74
CA LEU A 276 9.65 5.17 7.00
C LEU A 276 9.89 6.62 7.44
N ILE A 277 10.82 6.82 8.39
CA ILE A 277 11.25 8.16 8.84
C ILE A 277 11.81 8.97 7.69
N THR A 278 12.76 8.41 6.93
CA THR A 278 13.40 9.08 5.80
C THR A 278 12.39 9.52 4.73
N LEU A 279 11.41 8.65 4.43
CA LEU A 279 10.41 8.90 3.41
C LEU A 279 9.36 9.92 3.89
N ASN A 280 8.94 9.87 5.15
CA ASN A 280 8.05 10.89 5.71
C ASN A 280 8.74 12.27 5.77
N GLN A 281 10.03 12.32 6.12
CA GLN A 281 10.79 13.57 6.09
C GLN A 281 10.95 14.12 4.66
N ARG A 282 11.13 13.23 3.67
CA ARG A 282 11.33 13.62 2.28
C ARG A 282 10.04 14.06 1.59
N TYR A 283 8.95 13.35 1.84
CA TYR A 283 7.71 13.50 1.07
C TYR A 283 6.54 14.10 1.86
N GLY A 284 6.67 14.23 3.18
CA GLY A 284 5.55 14.52 4.08
C GLY A 284 4.92 13.23 4.63
N ASP A 285 3.96 13.38 5.52
CA ASP A 285 3.38 12.25 6.24
C ASP A 285 2.56 11.33 5.33
N LEU A 286 3.18 10.22 4.92
CA LEU A 286 2.56 9.18 4.13
C LEU A 286 1.61 8.33 4.98
N GLU A 287 0.50 7.90 4.37
CA GLU A 287 -0.46 7.00 4.98
C GLU A 287 -0.03 5.54 4.81
N TRP A 288 0.76 5.03 5.78
CA TRP A 288 1.36 3.69 5.73
C TRP A 288 0.34 2.54 5.85
N ARG A 289 -0.93 2.86 6.12
CA ARG A 289 -2.04 1.88 6.06
C ARG A 289 -2.54 1.64 4.63
N LEU A 290 -2.18 2.50 3.68
CA LEU A 290 -2.61 2.42 2.28
C LEU A 290 -1.48 1.96 1.35
N PRO A 291 -1.79 1.32 0.21
CA PRO A 291 -0.78 0.75 -0.68
C PRO A 291 0.16 1.77 -1.33
N GLU A 292 -0.26 3.03 -1.49
CA GLU A 292 0.53 4.09 -2.12
C GLU A 292 1.87 4.32 -1.39
N ALA A 293 1.86 4.35 -0.06
CA ALA A 293 3.08 4.49 0.75
C ALA A 293 4.04 3.31 0.53
N HIS A 294 3.52 2.10 0.38
CA HIS A 294 4.31 0.90 0.14
C HIS A 294 4.88 0.86 -1.27
N ALA A 295 4.12 1.33 -2.26
CA ALA A 295 4.62 1.51 -3.62
C ALA A 295 5.83 2.45 -3.66
N ILE A 296 5.75 3.59 -2.96
CA ILE A 296 6.84 4.56 -2.83
C ILE A 296 8.04 3.91 -2.12
N TYR A 297 7.81 3.23 -1.01
CA TYR A 297 8.85 2.53 -0.25
C TYR A 297 9.64 1.55 -1.12
N TRP A 298 8.95 0.65 -1.83
CA TRP A 298 9.62 -0.34 -2.67
C TRP A 298 10.27 0.27 -3.90
N ALA A 299 9.70 1.35 -4.46
CA ALA A 299 10.30 2.09 -5.56
C ALA A 299 11.64 2.72 -5.18
N GLU A 300 11.68 3.38 -4.01
CA GLU A 300 12.88 4.02 -3.46
C GLU A 300 13.96 2.98 -3.11
N ARG A 301 13.55 1.85 -2.51
CA ARG A 301 14.45 0.71 -2.28
C ARG A 301 15.04 0.15 -3.57
N GLY A 302 14.25 0.05 -4.64
CA GLY A 302 14.71 -0.33 -5.98
C GLY A 302 15.71 0.67 -6.55
N LYS A 303 15.38 1.96 -6.46
CA LYS A 303 16.22 3.06 -6.94
C LYS A 303 17.58 3.10 -6.26
N ASP A 304 17.63 2.87 -4.94
CA ASP A 304 18.86 2.80 -4.15
C ASP A 304 19.84 1.71 -4.61
N LYS A 305 19.37 0.70 -5.37
CA LYS A 305 20.19 -0.42 -5.83
C LYS A 305 20.59 -0.36 -7.31
N TRP A 306 20.05 0.56 -8.10
CA TRP A 306 20.52 0.78 -9.48
C TRP A 306 21.62 1.82 -9.54
N HIS A 307 22.87 1.35 -9.67
CA HIS A 307 24.07 2.19 -9.71
C HIS A 307 24.67 2.33 -11.12
N SER A 308 24.23 1.55 -12.10
CA SER A 308 24.77 1.59 -13.47
C SER A 308 24.10 2.66 -14.32
N GLU A 309 24.89 3.42 -15.09
CA GLU A 309 24.40 4.35 -16.12
C GLU A 309 23.55 3.65 -17.19
N SER A 310 23.69 2.34 -17.39
CA SER A 310 22.90 1.58 -18.35
C SER A 310 21.46 1.24 -17.88
N ASP A 311 21.15 1.47 -16.59
CA ASP A 311 19.84 1.14 -16.00
C ASP A 311 18.85 2.33 -16.00
N THR A 312 19.10 3.40 -16.77
CA THR A 312 18.28 4.63 -16.80
C THR A 312 16.80 4.36 -16.99
N PHE A 313 16.42 3.39 -17.84
CA PHE A 313 15.02 3.03 -18.06
C PHE A 313 14.36 2.40 -16.83
N LYS A 314 15.08 1.53 -16.11
CA LYS A 314 14.56 0.89 -14.89
C LYS A 314 14.46 1.90 -13.75
N ARG A 315 15.46 2.76 -13.61
CA ARG A 315 15.42 3.88 -12.67
C ARG A 315 14.23 4.81 -12.95
N LEU A 316 14.01 5.17 -14.22
CA LEU A 316 12.84 5.92 -14.66
C LEU A 316 11.54 5.23 -14.25
N SER A 317 11.44 3.91 -14.39
CA SER A 317 10.22 3.20 -14.01
C SER A 317 9.91 3.29 -12.51
N CYS A 318 10.93 3.32 -11.63
CA CYS A 318 10.73 3.61 -10.21
C CYS A 318 10.40 5.07 -9.95
N ASP A 319 11.05 6.03 -10.62
CA ASP A 319 10.69 7.45 -10.47
C ASP A 319 9.24 7.71 -10.91
N ARG A 320 8.78 7.08 -12.00
CA ARG A 320 7.38 7.07 -12.41
C ARG A 320 6.45 6.49 -11.37
N MET A 321 6.86 5.38 -10.76
CA MET A 321 6.10 4.77 -9.68
C MET A 321 5.99 5.71 -8.47
N ILE A 322 7.07 6.43 -8.14
CA ILE A 322 7.10 7.39 -7.03
C ILE A 322 6.15 8.56 -7.31
N PHE A 323 6.31 9.30 -8.42
CA PHE A 323 5.46 10.49 -8.65
C PHE A 323 3.99 10.13 -8.84
N GLN A 324 3.67 8.99 -9.46
CA GLN A 324 2.28 8.55 -9.63
C GLN A 324 1.66 8.11 -8.30
N SER A 325 2.42 7.43 -7.44
CA SER A 325 1.93 7.00 -6.12
C SER A 325 1.83 8.18 -5.15
N LEU A 326 2.75 9.15 -5.23
CA LEU A 326 2.64 10.42 -4.51
C LEU A 326 1.41 11.21 -4.95
N ASN A 327 1.13 11.30 -6.25
CA ASN A 327 -0.11 11.93 -6.73
C ASN A 327 -1.35 11.20 -6.21
N ALA A 328 -1.39 9.87 -6.27
CA ALA A 328 -2.50 9.09 -5.72
C ALA A 328 -2.67 9.30 -4.19
N ALA A 329 -1.56 9.38 -3.45
CA ALA A 329 -1.57 9.70 -2.03
C ALA A 329 -2.03 11.15 -1.75
N PHE A 330 -1.68 12.10 -2.61
CA PHE A 330 -2.22 13.47 -2.53
C PHE A 330 -3.75 13.47 -2.74
N GLN A 331 -4.26 12.72 -3.72
CA GLN A 331 -5.69 12.67 -4.04
C GLN A 331 -6.54 11.96 -2.98
N MET A 332 -6.07 10.83 -2.44
CA MET A 332 -6.87 9.96 -1.53
C MET A 332 -6.02 9.27 -0.44
N GLY A 333 -4.92 9.88 0.00
CA GLY A 333 -3.95 9.27 0.93
C GLY A 333 -4.09 9.66 2.39
N ARG A 334 -5.32 9.90 2.88
CA ARG A 334 -5.61 9.94 4.33
C ARG A 334 -6.75 8.98 4.64
N LEU A 335 -6.50 7.96 5.46
CA LEU A 335 -7.53 7.03 5.92
C LEU A 335 -8.26 7.63 7.14
N VAL A 336 -9.53 8.00 6.97
CA VAL A 336 -10.34 8.67 8.00
C VAL A 336 -11.16 7.66 8.80
N TYR A 337 -11.84 6.75 8.10
CA TYR A 337 -12.66 5.73 8.73
C TYR A 337 -12.54 4.39 8.01
N LEU A 338 -12.54 3.31 8.80
CA LEU A 338 -12.47 1.96 8.30
C LEU A 338 -13.24 1.01 9.22
N LYS A 339 -14.27 0.37 8.66
CA LYS A 339 -14.96 -0.76 9.29
C LYS A 339 -14.93 -1.99 8.37
N ASP A 340 -15.36 -1.79 7.13
CA ASP A 340 -15.39 -2.78 6.05
C ASP A 340 -15.25 -2.04 4.71
N ILE A 341 -15.42 -2.76 3.59
CA ILE A 341 -15.27 -2.19 2.24
C ILE A 341 -16.28 -1.07 1.94
N GLU A 342 -17.52 -1.19 2.43
CA GLU A 342 -18.58 -0.21 2.20
C GLU A 342 -18.30 1.09 2.97
N HIS A 343 -17.61 0.97 4.11
CA HIS A 343 -17.27 2.07 5.00
C HIS A 343 -15.76 2.39 5.01
N LEU A 344 -15.07 2.19 3.88
CA LEU A 344 -13.73 2.72 3.66
C LEU A 344 -13.85 4.19 3.24
N GLU A 345 -13.45 5.10 4.14
CA GLU A 345 -13.45 6.55 3.89
C GLU A 345 -12.02 7.09 3.85
N MET A 346 -11.69 7.72 2.72
CA MET A 346 -10.41 8.37 2.49
C MET A 346 -10.63 9.82 2.06
N THR A 347 -9.67 10.68 2.39
CA THR A 347 -9.66 12.08 1.94
C THR A 347 -8.31 12.43 1.31
N PRO A 348 -8.24 13.53 0.53
CA PRO A 348 -6.97 14.03 0.02
C PRO A 348 -5.96 14.32 1.13
N ASN A 349 -4.68 14.01 0.89
CA ASN A 349 -3.55 14.38 1.74
C ASN A 349 -2.85 15.62 1.15
N ILE A 350 -3.47 16.78 1.36
CA ILE A 350 -3.01 18.04 0.75
C ILE A 350 -1.59 18.45 1.17
N GLY A 351 -1.10 17.95 2.30
CA GLY A 351 0.27 18.19 2.77
C GLY A 351 1.35 17.60 1.86
N LEU A 352 1.02 16.65 0.99
CA LEU A 352 1.96 16.03 0.05
C LEU A 352 2.19 16.85 -1.22
N VAL A 353 1.45 17.95 -1.43
CA VAL A 353 1.42 18.65 -2.73
C VAL A 353 2.81 19.08 -3.23
N ASP A 354 3.65 19.63 -2.35
CA ASP A 354 5.00 20.08 -2.70
C ASP A 354 5.95 18.91 -2.99
N ALA A 355 5.75 17.78 -2.33
CA ALA A 355 6.50 16.56 -2.61
C ALA A 355 6.13 15.97 -3.98
N VAL A 356 4.85 16.00 -4.36
CA VAL A 356 4.38 15.55 -5.67
C VAL A 356 4.93 16.47 -6.77
N ASP A 357 4.82 17.79 -6.59
CA ASP A 357 5.36 18.82 -7.47
C ASP A 357 6.85 18.63 -7.72
N LYS A 358 7.62 18.53 -6.64
CA LYS A 358 9.06 18.26 -6.70
C LYS A 358 9.36 16.96 -7.45
N SER A 359 8.60 15.90 -7.20
CA SER A 359 8.83 14.60 -7.82
C SER A 359 8.60 14.62 -9.34
N TYR A 360 7.59 15.36 -9.83
CA TYR A 360 7.39 15.55 -11.27
C TYR A 360 8.46 16.47 -11.88
N ALA A 361 8.81 17.57 -11.20
CA ALA A 361 9.83 18.50 -11.67
C ALA A 361 11.21 17.82 -11.79
N ASP A 362 11.61 17.04 -10.77
CA ASP A 362 12.84 16.27 -10.80
C ASP A 362 12.81 15.27 -11.97
N ALA A 363 11.70 14.54 -12.17
CA ALA A 363 11.56 13.61 -13.30
C ALA A 363 11.66 14.28 -14.68
N LEU A 364 11.10 15.49 -14.86
CA LEU A 364 11.24 16.24 -16.12
C LEU A 364 12.68 16.67 -16.39
N ASN A 365 13.43 17.04 -15.37
CA ASN A 365 14.84 17.41 -15.52
C ASN A 365 15.72 16.22 -15.91
N PHE A 366 15.38 15.01 -15.43
CA PHE A 366 16.16 13.81 -15.71
C PHE A 366 15.74 13.08 -17.00
N TYR A 367 14.50 13.25 -17.46
CA TYR A 367 13.95 12.47 -18.56
C TYR A 367 13.19 13.36 -19.55
N GLU A 368 13.74 13.52 -20.76
CA GLU A 368 13.08 14.23 -21.86
C GLU A 368 11.94 13.38 -22.45
N GLN A 369 10.78 13.37 -21.79
CA GLN A 369 9.60 12.60 -22.24
C GLN A 369 8.31 13.41 -22.11
N SER A 370 7.64 13.61 -23.25
CA SER A 370 6.34 14.30 -23.34
C SER A 370 5.27 13.72 -22.42
N SER A 371 5.32 12.41 -22.13
CA SER A 371 4.38 11.77 -21.20
C SER A 371 4.52 12.25 -19.75
N VAL A 372 5.71 12.65 -19.32
CA VAL A 372 5.94 13.17 -17.95
C VAL A 372 5.37 14.60 -17.86
N GLU A 373 5.55 15.41 -18.89
CA GLU A 373 5.02 16.78 -18.95
C GLU A 373 3.48 16.81 -18.94
N GLY A 374 2.85 15.91 -19.70
CA GLY A 374 1.40 15.73 -19.67
C GLY A 374 0.90 15.29 -18.28
N GLY A 375 1.56 14.32 -17.65
CA GLY A 375 1.24 13.89 -16.29
C GLY A 375 1.41 15.01 -15.25
N TYR A 376 2.47 15.81 -15.37
CA TYR A 376 2.72 16.94 -14.49
C TYR A 376 1.68 18.05 -14.67
N THR A 377 1.31 18.36 -15.91
CA THR A 377 0.24 19.31 -16.22
C THR A 377 -1.07 18.89 -15.56
N ASN A 378 -1.44 17.60 -15.67
CA ASN A 378 -2.66 17.09 -15.04
C ASN A 378 -2.59 17.16 -13.50
N PHE A 379 -1.46 16.79 -12.91
CA PHE A 379 -1.25 16.96 -11.47
C PHE A 379 -1.43 18.43 -11.04
N LEU A 380 -0.89 19.40 -11.78
CA LEU A 380 -1.05 20.82 -11.44
C LEU A 380 -2.52 21.27 -11.52
N VAL A 381 -3.30 20.76 -12.47
CA VAL A 381 -4.76 20.96 -12.51
C VAL A 381 -5.39 20.42 -11.23
N ASP A 382 -5.14 19.14 -10.92
CA ASP A 382 -5.73 18.47 -9.76
C ASP A 382 -5.32 19.13 -8.44
N ALA A 383 -4.07 19.60 -8.35
CA ALA A 383 -3.52 20.28 -7.18
C ALA A 383 -4.22 21.62 -6.95
N VAL A 384 -4.37 22.45 -8.00
CA VAL A 384 -5.09 23.73 -7.91
C VAL A 384 -6.52 23.51 -7.45
N VAL A 385 -7.23 22.57 -8.06
CA VAL A 385 -8.63 22.28 -7.74
C VAL A 385 -8.76 21.72 -6.32
N THR A 386 -7.93 20.74 -5.94
CA THR A 386 -7.98 20.10 -4.62
C THR A 386 -7.61 21.08 -3.51
N LEU A 387 -6.52 21.84 -3.65
CA LEU A 387 -6.13 22.84 -2.66
C LEU A 387 -7.22 23.90 -2.49
N TYR A 388 -7.81 24.38 -3.60
CA TYR A 388 -8.92 25.33 -3.52
C TYR A 388 -10.11 24.75 -2.76
N LYS A 389 -10.46 23.48 -3.01
CA LYS A 389 -11.61 22.82 -2.36
C LYS A 389 -11.44 22.60 -0.87
N PHE A 390 -10.21 22.36 -0.44
CA PHE A 390 -9.86 22.14 0.95
C PHE A 390 -9.40 23.43 1.65
N GLY A 391 -9.74 24.62 1.12
CA GLY A 391 -9.53 25.90 1.78
C GLY A 391 -8.14 26.53 1.60
N GLU A 392 -7.19 25.82 0.99
CA GLU A 392 -5.80 26.25 0.78
C GLU A 392 -5.66 27.20 -0.43
N LYS A 393 -6.44 28.28 -0.48
CA LYS A 393 -6.52 29.21 -1.63
C LYS A 393 -5.20 29.87 -1.97
N THR A 394 -4.39 30.21 -0.96
CA THR A 394 -3.04 30.78 -1.18
C THR A 394 -2.14 29.79 -1.90
N LYS A 395 -2.16 28.52 -1.48
CA LYS A 395 -1.39 27.45 -2.10
C LYS A 395 -1.93 27.14 -3.50
N ALA A 396 -3.25 27.10 -3.70
CA ALA A 396 -3.86 26.95 -5.01
C ALA A 396 -3.42 28.07 -5.98
N LYS A 397 -3.32 29.32 -5.49
CA LYS A 397 -2.77 30.44 -6.27
C LYS A 397 -1.30 30.24 -6.63
N GLU A 398 -0.48 29.72 -5.73
CA GLU A 398 0.92 29.36 -6.06
C GLU A 398 0.97 28.34 -7.21
N TYR A 399 0.13 27.30 -7.14
CA TYR A 399 0.14 26.20 -8.10
C TYR A 399 -0.43 26.58 -9.47
N ILE A 400 -1.42 27.49 -9.54
CA ILE A 400 -1.89 27.97 -10.84
C ILE A 400 -0.82 28.81 -11.54
N GLU A 401 0.01 29.57 -10.81
CA GLU A 401 1.15 30.26 -11.40
C GLU A 401 2.24 29.28 -11.88
N LYS A 402 2.49 28.18 -11.15
CA LYS A 402 3.36 27.10 -11.64
C LYS A 402 2.82 26.50 -12.94
N GLY A 403 1.52 26.20 -12.97
CA GLY A 403 0.80 25.73 -14.16
C GLY A 403 0.95 26.69 -15.34
N ARG A 404 0.84 28.00 -15.12
CA ARG A 404 1.06 29.01 -16.18
C ARG A 404 2.46 29.03 -16.74
N LYS A 405 3.48 28.76 -15.91
CA LYS A 405 4.87 28.68 -16.39
C LYS A 405 5.09 27.43 -17.25
N LEU A 406 4.50 26.30 -16.85
CA LEU A 406 4.64 25.03 -17.55
C LEU A 406 3.83 24.99 -18.84
N ASN A 407 2.55 25.35 -18.76
CA ASN A 407 1.60 25.30 -19.87
C ASN A 407 0.68 26.54 -19.86
N PRO A 408 1.15 27.69 -20.38
CA PRO A 408 0.42 28.95 -20.35
C PRO A 408 -0.98 28.87 -20.99
N GLY A 409 -1.13 28.03 -22.02
CA GLY A 409 -2.40 27.82 -22.70
C GLY A 409 -3.43 27.13 -21.82
N ARG A 410 -3.02 26.10 -21.05
CA ARG A 410 -3.91 25.33 -20.17
C ARG A 410 -4.38 26.12 -18.94
N PHE A 411 -3.51 26.98 -18.40
CA PHE A 411 -3.73 27.73 -17.14
C PHE A 411 -4.01 29.23 -17.35
N LYS A 412 -4.56 29.62 -18.51
CA LYS A 412 -4.81 31.03 -18.88
C LYS A 412 -5.82 31.76 -17.98
N ALA A 413 -6.79 31.03 -17.45
CA ALA A 413 -7.85 31.59 -16.61
C ALA A 413 -7.31 32.08 -15.24
N ASN A 414 -8.02 33.01 -14.61
CA ASN A 414 -7.75 33.37 -13.21
C ASN A 414 -8.13 32.19 -12.28
N LEU A 415 -7.70 32.21 -11.01
CA LEU A 415 -7.85 31.06 -10.10
C LEU A 415 -9.30 30.59 -9.96
N ASP A 416 -10.22 31.51 -9.66
CA ASP A 416 -11.64 31.18 -9.45
C ASP A 416 -12.29 30.66 -10.73
N GLU A 417 -12.02 31.32 -11.87
CA GLU A 417 -12.52 30.88 -13.18
C GLU A 417 -11.96 29.53 -13.60
N PHE A 418 -10.68 29.29 -13.34
CA PHE A 418 -10.01 28.02 -13.62
C PHE A 418 -10.66 26.90 -12.81
N VAL A 419 -10.72 27.04 -11.49
CA VAL A 419 -11.31 26.02 -10.61
C VAL A 419 -12.77 25.76 -10.96
N LEU A 420 -13.55 26.83 -11.18
CA LEU A 420 -14.95 26.71 -11.59
C LEU A 420 -15.09 25.93 -12.89
N LYS A 421 -14.23 26.22 -13.88
CA LYS A 421 -14.23 25.54 -15.18
C LYS A 421 -13.91 24.05 -15.05
N GLU A 422 -12.87 23.66 -14.31
CA GLU A 422 -12.51 22.25 -14.13
C GLU A 422 -13.64 21.47 -13.45
N LEU A 423 -14.15 22.03 -12.36
CA LEU A 423 -15.28 21.50 -11.62
C LEU A 423 -16.54 21.37 -12.47
N ALA A 424 -16.77 22.35 -13.35
CA ALA A 424 -17.86 22.36 -14.31
C ALA A 424 -17.70 21.30 -15.40
N GLU A 425 -16.50 21.12 -15.95
CA GLU A 425 -16.23 20.10 -16.97
C GLU A 425 -16.49 18.69 -16.41
N ASP A 426 -16.07 18.42 -15.17
CA ASP A 426 -16.40 17.20 -14.44
C ASP A 426 -17.92 16.99 -14.32
N MET A 427 -18.68 18.07 -14.10
CA MET A 427 -20.14 18.03 -14.03
C MET A 427 -20.84 17.96 -15.39
N GLN A 428 -20.26 18.49 -16.46
CA GLN A 428 -20.87 18.51 -17.79
C GLN A 428 -20.87 17.13 -18.44
N ALA A 429 -19.88 16.30 -18.10
CA ALA A 429 -19.88 14.87 -18.43
C ALA A 429 -20.93 14.08 -17.62
N ALA A 430 -21.56 14.70 -16.63
CA ALA A 430 -22.43 14.05 -15.66
C ALA A 430 -23.92 14.13 -16.06
N SER A 431 -24.63 13.01 -15.95
CA SER A 431 -26.10 12.93 -16.00
C SER A 431 -26.75 13.75 -14.88
N TYR A 432 -28.05 14.05 -14.98
CA TYR A 432 -28.82 14.72 -13.91
C TYR A 432 -28.59 14.10 -12.52
N GLN A 433 -28.63 12.77 -12.45
CA GLN A 433 -28.43 12.03 -11.21
C GLN A 433 -27.02 12.23 -10.65
N GLN A 434 -26.01 12.26 -11.53
CA GLN A 434 -24.63 12.51 -11.13
C GLN A 434 -24.44 13.97 -10.70
N ALA A 435 -25.00 14.95 -11.42
CA ALA A 435 -24.93 16.36 -11.04
C ALA A 435 -25.60 16.62 -9.67
N GLN A 436 -26.80 16.08 -9.47
CA GLN A 436 -27.50 16.15 -8.19
C GLN A 436 -26.69 15.49 -7.07
N GLY A 437 -26.21 14.26 -7.31
CA GLY A 437 -25.40 13.51 -6.35
C GLY A 437 -24.10 14.23 -5.97
N THR A 438 -23.43 14.87 -6.93
CA THR A 438 -22.21 15.64 -6.68
C THR A 438 -22.49 16.85 -5.80
N VAL A 439 -23.49 17.68 -6.11
CA VAL A 439 -23.86 18.83 -5.26
C VAL A 439 -24.24 18.37 -3.85
N GLN A 440 -25.03 17.29 -3.74
CA GLN A 440 -25.39 16.70 -2.46
C GLN A 440 -24.16 16.21 -1.70
N SER A 441 -23.19 15.57 -2.35
CA SER A 441 -21.99 15.08 -1.67
C SER A 441 -21.18 16.21 -1.02
N TYR A 442 -21.04 17.37 -1.67
CA TYR A 442 -20.34 18.51 -1.08
C TYR A 442 -21.13 19.12 0.08
N LEU A 443 -22.46 19.19 -0.03
CA LEU A 443 -23.31 19.58 1.09
C LEU A 443 -23.19 18.59 2.26
N MET A 444 -23.16 17.28 2.00
CA MET A 444 -22.94 16.27 3.04
C MET A 444 -21.58 16.46 3.72
N GLN A 445 -20.52 16.70 2.94
CA GLN A 445 -19.19 16.98 3.48
C GLN A 445 -19.18 18.24 4.32
N ALA A 446 -19.82 19.32 3.87
CA ALA A 446 -19.95 20.54 4.66
C ALA A 446 -20.60 20.26 6.03
N TYR A 447 -21.70 19.51 6.05
CA TYR A 447 -22.37 19.14 7.31
C TYR A 447 -21.55 18.21 8.19
N TYR A 448 -20.76 17.31 7.60
CA TYR A 448 -19.83 16.46 8.36
C TYR A 448 -18.71 17.29 9.00
N GLN A 449 -18.06 18.18 8.24
CA GLN A 449 -17.01 19.07 8.75
C GLN A 449 -17.55 19.94 9.89
N LEU A 450 -18.74 20.50 9.71
CA LEU A 450 -19.41 21.26 10.76
C LEU A 450 -19.68 20.40 12.02
N ALA A 451 -20.07 19.14 11.86
CA ALA A 451 -20.30 18.22 12.97
C ALA A 451 -19.02 17.88 13.76
N ILE A 452 -17.84 18.06 13.15
CA ILE A 452 -16.53 17.85 13.81
C ILE A 452 -15.80 19.16 14.16
N ASP A 453 -16.49 20.31 14.14
CA ASP A 453 -15.98 21.67 14.47
C ASP A 453 -15.11 22.36 13.40
N GLU A 454 -15.06 21.85 12.18
CA GLU A 454 -14.22 22.37 11.09
C GLU A 454 -14.99 23.42 10.24
N HIS A 455 -15.27 24.59 10.82
CA HIS A 455 -16.13 25.63 10.22
C HIS A 455 -15.60 26.18 8.89
N GLU A 456 -14.30 26.47 8.78
CA GLU A 456 -13.72 27.01 7.54
C GLU A 456 -13.82 26.00 6.38
N SER A 457 -13.57 24.72 6.67
CA SER A 457 -13.74 23.63 5.72
C SER A 457 -15.19 23.47 5.30
N ALA A 458 -16.14 23.59 6.25
CA ALA A 458 -17.57 23.54 5.97
C ALA A 458 -18.01 24.65 5.00
N GLU A 459 -17.60 25.90 5.25
CA GLU A 459 -17.90 27.04 4.37
C GLU A 459 -17.32 26.88 2.96
N SER A 460 -16.10 26.34 2.86
CA SER A 460 -15.47 26.03 1.56
C SER A 460 -16.32 25.05 0.75
N TYR A 461 -16.78 23.96 1.37
CA TYR A 461 -17.62 22.96 0.70
C TYR A 461 -18.98 23.49 0.26
N VAL A 462 -19.60 24.36 1.06
CA VAL A 462 -20.86 25.03 0.69
C VAL A 462 -20.66 25.93 -0.51
N THR A 463 -19.59 26.72 -0.51
CA THR A 463 -19.26 27.63 -1.61
C THR A 463 -19.13 26.86 -2.91
N ILE A 464 -18.46 25.71 -2.87
CA ILE A 464 -18.28 24.84 -4.04
C ILE A 464 -19.60 24.23 -4.46
N ALA A 465 -20.35 23.63 -3.55
CA ALA A 465 -21.66 23.06 -3.85
C ALA A 465 -22.58 24.09 -4.52
N ARG A 466 -22.54 25.35 -4.06
CA ARG A 466 -23.33 26.44 -4.64
C ARG A 466 -22.86 26.80 -6.05
N GLN A 467 -21.56 26.93 -6.26
CA GLN A 467 -20.97 27.22 -7.57
C GLN A 467 -21.27 26.11 -8.59
N LEU A 468 -21.14 24.85 -8.19
CA LEU A 468 -21.50 23.66 -8.99
C LEU A 468 -22.98 23.67 -9.37
N TYR A 469 -23.85 23.96 -8.40
CA TYR A 469 -25.28 24.09 -8.61
C TYR A 469 -25.61 25.20 -9.63
N ASP A 470 -25.10 26.41 -9.41
CA ASP A 470 -25.37 27.57 -10.26
C ASP A 470 -24.84 27.35 -11.69
N HIS A 471 -23.65 26.74 -11.82
CA HIS A 471 -23.08 26.40 -13.13
C HIS A 471 -23.90 25.36 -13.88
N TYR A 472 -24.30 24.28 -13.20
CA TYR A 472 -25.13 23.25 -13.82
C TYR A 472 -26.50 23.79 -14.24
N GLN A 473 -27.13 24.61 -13.40
CA GLN A 473 -28.40 25.27 -13.76
C GLN A 473 -28.26 26.15 -15.01
N LYS A 474 -27.14 26.86 -15.15
CA LYS A 474 -26.82 27.62 -16.37
C LYS A 474 -26.57 26.72 -17.58
N PHE A 475 -25.91 25.57 -17.40
CA PHE A 475 -25.67 24.61 -18.49
C PHE A 475 -26.96 23.99 -19.02
N VAL A 476 -27.95 23.79 -18.16
CA VAL A 476 -29.26 23.23 -18.54
C VAL A 476 -30.30 24.31 -18.86
N GLU A 477 -29.90 25.57 -18.98
CA GLU A 477 -30.76 26.71 -19.34
C GLU A 477 -31.54 26.41 -20.64
N GLY A 478 -32.85 26.64 -20.65
CA GLY A 478 -33.79 26.25 -21.69
C GLY A 478 -34.25 24.78 -21.65
N THR A 479 -33.71 23.94 -20.76
CA THR A 479 -34.10 22.53 -20.54
C THR A 479 -34.36 22.18 -19.07
N GLU A 480 -34.50 23.19 -18.22
CA GLU A 480 -34.59 23.12 -16.75
C GLU A 480 -35.73 22.20 -16.31
N ARG A 481 -36.85 22.19 -17.04
CA ARG A 481 -37.98 21.32 -16.72
C ARG A 481 -37.64 19.82 -16.74
N ARG A 482 -36.65 19.39 -17.53
CA ARG A 482 -36.22 17.98 -17.60
C ARG A 482 -34.90 17.72 -16.87
N ARG A 483 -34.03 18.72 -16.82
CA ARG A 483 -32.63 18.55 -16.40
C ARG A 483 -32.22 19.45 -15.25
N GLY A 484 -33.06 20.41 -14.83
CA GLY A 484 -32.77 21.34 -13.75
C GLY A 484 -32.69 20.66 -12.40
N LEU A 485 -31.73 21.07 -11.58
CA LEU A 485 -31.62 20.58 -10.20
C LEU A 485 -32.76 21.14 -9.32
N PRO A 486 -33.11 20.45 -8.21
CA PRO A 486 -34.05 21.00 -7.23
C PRO A 486 -33.57 22.35 -6.68
N PRO A 487 -34.46 23.26 -6.23
CA PRO A 487 -34.06 24.52 -5.63
C PRO A 487 -32.96 24.37 -4.56
N TRP A 488 -32.00 25.29 -4.56
CA TRP A 488 -30.84 25.23 -3.66
C TRP A 488 -31.20 25.00 -2.19
N GLU A 489 -32.14 25.79 -1.64
CA GLU A 489 -32.57 25.64 -0.24
C GLU A 489 -33.20 24.27 0.03
N GLN A 490 -33.92 23.72 -0.94
CA GLN A 490 -34.49 22.37 -0.84
C GLN A 490 -33.37 21.33 -0.78
N MET A 491 -32.35 21.44 -1.65
CA MET A 491 -31.20 20.53 -1.64
C MET A 491 -30.44 20.58 -0.32
N GLN A 492 -30.25 21.77 0.27
CA GLN A 492 -29.63 21.93 1.59
C GLN A 492 -30.43 21.20 2.68
N ARG A 493 -31.76 21.41 2.73
CA ARG A 493 -32.63 20.76 3.72
C ARG A 493 -32.64 19.24 3.58
N THR A 494 -32.82 18.72 2.37
CA THR A 494 -32.86 17.28 2.12
C THR A 494 -31.52 16.63 2.47
N THR A 495 -30.41 17.27 2.08
CA THR A 495 -29.07 16.73 2.35
C THR A 495 -28.72 16.78 3.83
N LEU A 496 -29.12 17.83 4.56
CA LEU A 496 -28.93 17.91 6.00
C LEU A 496 -29.66 16.77 6.72
N ALA A 497 -30.92 16.53 6.38
CA ALA A 497 -31.71 15.44 6.95
C ALA A 497 -31.07 14.07 6.68
N GLU A 498 -30.61 13.86 5.45
CA GLU A 498 -29.91 12.64 5.05
C GLU A 498 -28.58 12.47 5.79
N THR A 499 -27.74 13.50 5.89
CA THR A 499 -26.48 13.44 6.64
C THR A 499 -26.73 13.05 8.09
N LYS A 500 -27.69 13.68 8.78
CA LYS A 500 -28.02 13.34 10.18
C LYS A 500 -28.40 11.87 10.38
N SER A 501 -29.06 11.27 9.38
CA SER A 501 -29.43 9.85 9.44
C SER A 501 -28.26 8.89 9.20
N ARG A 502 -27.19 9.37 8.55
CA ARG A 502 -26.05 8.55 8.11
C ARG A 502 -24.83 8.66 9.02
N ILE A 503 -24.67 9.78 9.74
CA ILE A 503 -23.54 9.96 10.66
C ILE A 503 -23.82 9.39 12.06
N PRO A 504 -22.80 9.06 12.86
CA PRO A 504 -22.97 8.60 14.24
C PRO A 504 -23.85 9.52 15.09
N LYS A 505 -24.70 8.94 15.95
CA LYS A 505 -25.64 9.68 16.81
C LYS A 505 -25.00 10.85 17.59
N PRO A 506 -23.78 10.75 18.16
CA PRO A 506 -23.15 11.88 18.83
C PRO A 506 -22.83 13.06 17.90
N LEU A 507 -22.40 12.78 16.67
CA LEU A 507 -22.12 13.81 15.66
C LEU A 507 -23.41 14.43 15.13
N ALA A 508 -24.46 13.63 14.93
CA ALA A 508 -25.77 14.14 14.58
C ALA A 508 -26.34 15.07 15.66
N ALA A 509 -26.22 14.70 16.94
CA ALA A 509 -26.64 15.53 18.06
C ALA A 509 -25.84 16.84 18.16
N ARG A 510 -24.52 16.79 17.91
CA ARG A 510 -23.67 17.98 17.86
C ARG A 510 -24.07 18.90 16.71
N LEU A 511 -24.25 18.35 15.51
CA LEU A 511 -24.74 19.09 14.36
C LEU A 511 -26.08 19.76 14.68
N GLU A 512 -27.04 19.04 15.28
CA GLU A 512 -28.32 19.59 15.72
C GLU A 512 -28.21 20.70 16.78
N ALA A 513 -27.22 20.65 17.67
CA ALA A 513 -26.96 21.71 18.64
C ALA A 513 -26.39 22.98 18.01
N ILE A 514 -25.67 22.85 16.88
CA ILE A 514 -25.09 23.96 16.12
C ILE A 514 -26.15 24.67 15.26
N LEU A 515 -27.15 23.95 14.73
CA LEU A 515 -28.19 24.50 13.82
C LEU A 515 -28.92 25.75 14.35
N PRO A 516 -29.32 25.86 15.64
CA PRO A 516 -30.01 27.04 16.17
C PRO A 516 -29.05 28.19 16.50
N GLN A 517 -27.74 27.91 16.60
CA GLN A 517 -26.72 28.84 17.07
C GLN A 517 -25.84 29.40 15.94
N SER A 518 -25.86 28.78 14.75
CA SER A 518 -25.07 29.25 13.62
C SER A 518 -25.62 30.57 13.09
N GLY A 519 -24.84 31.65 13.14
CA GLY A 519 -25.06 32.84 12.32
C GLY A 519 -24.76 32.62 10.82
N GLU A 520 -24.59 31.36 10.42
CA GLU A 520 -24.08 30.95 9.12
C GLU A 520 -25.20 30.98 8.06
N LYS A 521 -24.95 31.74 6.99
CA LYS A 521 -25.93 32.04 5.93
C LYS A 521 -26.43 30.81 5.16
N PHE A 522 -25.77 29.66 5.28
CA PHE A 522 -26.03 28.48 4.48
C PHE A 522 -26.76 27.36 5.23
N ILE A 523 -26.92 27.48 6.54
CA ILE A 523 -27.66 26.49 7.31
C ILE A 523 -29.15 26.82 7.17
N PRO A 524 -29.97 25.89 6.65
CA PRO A 524 -31.40 26.15 6.53
C PRO A 524 -31.98 26.37 7.93
N LYS A 525 -32.77 27.44 8.10
CA LYS A 525 -33.55 27.65 9.32
C LYS A 525 -34.39 26.42 9.59
N ALA A 526 -34.50 26.02 10.87
CA ALA A 526 -35.34 24.92 11.31
C ALA A 526 -36.80 25.16 10.85
N GLY A 527 -37.14 24.65 9.69
CA GLY A 527 -38.42 24.82 9.04
C GLY A 527 -38.70 23.60 8.20
N GLU A 528 -39.92 23.08 8.30
CA GLU A 528 -40.35 21.89 7.61
C GLU A 528 -40.25 22.07 6.08
N ILE A 529 -39.90 20.99 5.38
CA ILE A 529 -39.98 20.94 3.92
C ILE A 529 -41.49 20.88 3.61
N GLU A 530 -42.04 21.95 3.04
CA GLU A 530 -43.43 21.92 2.58
C GLU A 530 -43.59 20.79 1.55
N ALA A 531 -44.61 19.95 1.76
CA ALA A 531 -44.91 18.88 0.82
C ALA A 531 -45.27 19.48 -0.55
N PRO A 532 -44.78 18.91 -1.66
CA PRO A 532 -45.07 19.44 -2.98
C PRO A 532 -46.58 19.42 -3.24
N VAL A 533 -47.14 20.59 -3.56
CA VAL A 533 -48.52 20.69 -4.04
C VAL A 533 -48.55 20.17 -5.47
N VAL A 534 -49.20 19.03 -5.67
CA VAL A 534 -49.48 18.50 -7.02
C VAL A 534 -50.51 19.43 -7.66
N GLN A 535 -50.12 20.13 -8.72
CA GLN A 535 -51.04 20.89 -9.58
C GLN A 535 -51.80 19.97 -10.53
#